data_AF-A0A8S3B8H3-F1
#
_entry.id   AF-A0A8S3B8H3-F1
#
_cell.length_a   1.000
_cell.length_b   1.000
_cell.length_c   1.000
_cell.angle_alpha   90.00
_cell.angle_beta   90.00
_cell.angle_gamma   90.00
#
_symmetry.space_group_name_H-M   'P 1'
#
loop_
_entity.id
_entity.type
_entity.pdbx_description
1 polymer ?
#
loop_
_entity_poly.entity_id
_entity_poly.type
_entity_poly.pdbx_seq_one_letter_code
_entity_poly.pdbx_strand_id
1 'polypeptide(L)' 'MVIVGVVGYIMTPRGLRAYKTIYAQHLNEECRRRFYKNWYASKRKAFSKYSQKWNDES' A
#
# COMPACT_ATOMS: atom_id res chain seq x y z
N MET A 1 -1.71 3.66 -16.78
CA MET A 1 -0.91 3.79 -15.54
C MET A 1 -1.89 4.09 -14.40
N VAL A 2 -1.79 3.43 -13.24
CA VAL A 2 -2.74 3.62 -12.12
C VAL A 2 -1.96 4.03 -10.87
N ILE A 3 -2.38 5.12 -10.22
CA ILE A 3 -1.78 5.60 -8.98
C ILE A 3 -2.40 4.83 -7.81
N VAL A 4 -1.57 4.25 -6.96
CA VAL A 4 -1.99 3.35 -5.87
C VAL A 4 -1.70 3.90 -4.48
N GLY A 5 -0.94 4.99 -4.40
CA GLY A 5 -0.53 5.62 -3.16
C GLY A 5 0.50 6.72 -3.36
N VAL A 6 0.83 7.40 -2.27
CA VAL A 6 1.81 8.48 -2.19
C VAL A 6 2.79 8.22 -1.05
N VAL A 7 4.05 8.65 -1.21
CA VAL A 7 5.09 8.56 -0.19
C VAL A 7 5.54 9.97 0.17
N GLY A 8 5.38 10.36 1.44
CA GLY A 8 5.94 11.58 1.96
C GLY A 8 7.41 11.38 2.33
N TYR A 9 8.28 12.32 1.93
CA TYR A 9 9.69 12.33 2.31
C TYR A 9 9.98 13.52 3.21
N ILE A 10 10.90 13.32 4.15
CA ILE A 10 11.42 14.39 5.01
C ILE A 10 12.94 14.49 4.85
N MET A 11 13.47 15.70 4.98
CA MET A 11 14.90 15.94 4.99
C MET A 11 15.49 15.57 6.35
N THR A 12 16.55 14.78 6.34
CA THR A 12 17.34 14.45 7.52
C THR A 12 18.81 14.83 7.27
N PRO A 13 19.66 14.94 8.31
CA PRO A 13 21.09 15.25 8.12
C PRO A 13 21.83 14.24 7.22
N ARG A 14 21.26 13.05 7.00
CA ARG A 14 21.81 12.00 6.12
C ARG A 14 21.11 11.94 4.75
N GLY A 15 20.26 12.91 4.42
CA GLY A 15 19.49 12.96 3.18
C GLY A 15 17.98 12.76 3.36
N LEU A 16 17.28 12.56 2.24
CA LEU A 16 15.83 12.34 2.22
C LEU A 16 15.48 10.94 2.75
N ARG A 17 14.50 10.89 3.66
CA ARG A 17 13.98 9.63 4.22
C ARG A 17 12.48 9.53 3.99
N ALA A 18 12.02 8.36 3.56
CA ALA A 18 10.60 8.07 3.47
C ALA A 18 9.98 8.14 4.87
N TYR A 19 9.00 9.02 5.04
CA TYR A 19 8.32 9.25 6.30
C TYR A 19 7.08 8.37 6.45
N LYS A 20 6.14 8.48 5.51
CA LYS A 20 4.90 7.70 5.52
C LYS A 20 4.42 7.42 4.11
N THR A 21 3.88 6.23 3.91
CA THR A 21 3.19 5.83 2.68
C THR A 21 1.70 5.73 2.95
N ILE A 22 0.90 6.41 2.13
CA ILE A 22 -0.56 6.35 2.15
C ILE A 22 -1.00 5.64 0.87
N TYR A 23 -1.87 4.65 0.99
CA TYR A 23 -2.38 3.88 -0.14
C TYR A 23 -3.83 4.24 -0.43
N ALA A 24 -4.27 3.94 -1.64
CA ALA A 24 -5.69 3.97 -1.97
C ALA A 24 -6.46 2.92 -1.16
N GLN A 25 -7.73 3.21 -0.85
CA GLN A 25 -8.61 2.30 -0.11
C GLN A 25 -8.84 1.00 -0.89
N HIS A 26 -9.09 1.09 -2.19
CA HIS A 26 -9.33 -0.05 -3.07
C HIS A 26 -8.17 -0.24 -4.05
N LEU A 27 -7.58 -1.43 -4.02
CA LEU A 27 -6.44 -1.81 -4.83
C LEU A 27 -6.80 -3.03 -5.70
N ASN A 28 -6.61 -2.89 -7.01
CA ASN A 28 -6.83 -3.99 -7.95
C ASN A 28 -5.92 -5.18 -7.66
N GLU A 29 -6.37 -6.37 -8.03
CA GLU A 29 -5.65 -7.63 -7.81
C GLU A 29 -4.27 -7.65 -8.49
N GLU A 30 -4.16 -7.00 -9.66
CA GLU A 30 -2.91 -6.82 -10.40
C GLU A 30 -1.83 -6.10 -9.58
N CYS A 31 -2.22 -5.10 -8.77
CA CYS A 31 -1.31 -4.41 -7.87
C CYS A 31 -0.93 -5.33 -6.70
N ARG A 32 -1.93 -6.01 -6.10
CA ARG A 32 -1.71 -6.93 -4.97
C ARG A 32 -0.79 -8.10 -5.34
N ARG A 33 -0.80 -8.55 -6.61
CA ARG A 33 0.07 -9.61 -7.11
C ARG A 33 1.56 -9.30 -6.98
N ARG A 34 1.96 -8.02 -7.01
CA ARG A 34 3.36 -7.59 -6.81
C ARG A 34 3.88 -7.88 -5.40
N PHE A 35 2.99 -8.06 -4.41
CA PHE A 35 3.36 -8.31 -3.01
C PHE A 35 3.55 -9.79 -2.68
N TYR A 36 3.44 -10.68 -3.67
CA TYR A 36 3.61 -12.13 -3.48
C TYR A 36 4.51 -12.74 -4.55
N LYS A 37 5.50 -13.52 -4.11
CA LYS A 37 6.33 -14.32 -5.01
C LYS A 37 5.53 -15.48 -5.63
N ASN A 38 4.71 -16.16 -4.83
CA ASN A 38 3.77 -17.18 -5.30
C ASN A 38 2.34 -16.73 -4.98
N TRP A 39 1.64 -16.21 -6.00
CA TRP A 39 0.28 -15.71 -5.86
C TRP A 39 -0.75 -16.81 -5.62
N TYR A 40 -0.65 -17.91 -6.38
CA TYR A 40 -1.65 -18.98 -6.38
C TYR A 40 -1.66 -19.80 -5.08
N ALA A 41 -0.50 -19.97 -4.44
CA ALA A 41 -0.40 -20.63 -3.14
C ALA A 41 -0.67 -19.67 -1.94
N SER A 42 -0.93 -18.39 -2.20
CA SER A 42 -1.13 -17.39 -1.14
C SER A 42 -2.61 -17.24 -0.76
N LYS A 43 -2.86 -16.77 0.47
CA LYS A 43 -4.20 -16.39 0.94
C LYS A 43 -4.65 -14.99 0.45
N ARG A 44 -3.84 -14.30 -0.36
CA ARG A 44 -4.14 -12.97 -0.96
C ARG A 44 -4.63 -11.89 0.02
N LYS A 45 -4.05 -11.85 1.23
CA LYS A 45 -4.44 -10.94 2.33
C LYS A 45 -3.77 -9.55 2.30
N ALA A 46 -3.05 -9.20 1.24
CA ALA A 46 -2.42 -7.89 1.13
C ALA A 46 -3.52 -6.79 1.10
N PHE A 47 -3.32 -5.74 1.91
CA PHE A 47 -4.20 -4.58 2.03
C PHE A 47 -5.62 -4.83 2.56
N SER A 48 -5.98 -6.04 3.01
CA SER A 48 -7.34 -6.31 3.50
C SER A 48 -7.71 -5.47 4.73
N LYS A 49 -6.82 -5.38 5.73
CA LYS A 49 -7.02 -4.53 6.91
C LYS A 49 -6.96 -3.04 6.59
N TYR A 50 -6.10 -2.67 5.63
CA TYR A 50 -5.93 -1.27 5.25
C TYR A 50 -7.18 -0.72 4.55
N SER A 51 -7.82 -1.53 3.69
CA SER A 51 -9.08 -1.19 3.04
C SER A 51 -10.23 -1.04 4.03
N GLN A 52 -10.23 -1.80 5.13
CA GLN A 52 -11.27 -1.72 6.17
C GLN A 52 -11.14 -0.48 7.04
N LYS A 53 -9.90 -0.01 7.30
CA LYS A 53 -9.63 1.12 8.18
C LYS A 53 -10.46 2.37 7.86
N TRP A 54 -10.70 2.63 6.59
CA TRP A 54 -11.37 3.84 6.12
C TRP A 54 -12.90 3.69 5.99
N ASN A 55 -13.44 2.48 6.23
CA ASN A 55 -14.89 2.26 6.21
C ASN A 55 -15.57 2.65 7.53
N ASP A 56 -14.84 2.56 8.66
CA ASP A 56 -15.42 2.71 10.00
C ASP A 56 -15.45 4.18 10.50
N GLU A 57 -14.79 5.10 9.79
CA GLU A 57 -14.71 6.53 10.13
C GLU A 57 -15.67 7.43 9.30
N SER A 58 -16.56 6.84 8.49
CA SER A 58 -17.57 7.55 7.66
C SER A 58 -18.97 7.51 8.25
#